data_AF-A0A561D2G9-F1
#
_entry.id   AF-A0A561D2G9-F1
#
_cell.length_a   1.000
_cell.length_b   1.000
_cell.length_c   1.000
_cell.angle_alpha   90.00
_cell.angle_beta   90.00
_cell.angle_gamma   90.00
#
_symmetry.space_group_name_H-M   'P 1'
#
loop_
_entity.id
_entity.type
_entity.pdbx_description
1 polymer ?
#
loop_
_entity_poly.entity_id
_entity_poly.type
_entity_poly.pdbx_seq_one_letter_code
_entity_poly.pdbx_strand_id
1 'polypeptide(L)'
;MKSMEKIPGGLMLVPLFLGAIIHTFAPKSGEYFGSFTNGLMTGTVPILAVCFFCMGAGINIKATGTVLRKSGTLVVTKILVA
;
A
#
# COMPACT_ATOMS: atom_id res chain seq x y z
N MET A 1 9.07 -13.75 15.57
CA MET A 1 7.73 -13.16 15.32
C MET A 1 7.05 -12.74 16.63
N LYS A 2 7.66 -11.89 17.48
CA LYS A 2 7.05 -11.45 18.77
C LYS A 2 7.38 -10.01 19.17
N SER A 3 8.37 -9.36 18.53
CA SER A 3 8.68 -7.93 18.78
C SER A 3 7.96 -6.97 17.84
N MET A 4 7.49 -7.43 16.68
CA MET A 4 6.80 -6.57 15.70
C MET A 4 5.32 -6.32 16.01
N GLU A 5 4.73 -7.09 16.93
CA GLU A 5 3.32 -6.96 17.34
C GLU A 5 3.13 -5.96 18.49
N LYS A 6 4.21 -5.52 19.16
CA LYS A 6 4.13 -4.57 20.28
C LYS A 6 3.92 -3.12 19.83
N ILE A 7 4.13 -2.82 18.56
CA ILE A 7 3.91 -1.49 18.00
C ILE A 7 2.77 -1.63 16.99
N PRO A 8 1.55 -1.15 17.29
CA PRO A 8 0.48 -1.11 16.29
C PRO A 8 0.97 -0.26 15.11
N GLY A 9 1.05 -0.86 13.92
CA GLY A 9 1.64 -0.23 12.74
C GLY A 9 3.15 -0.46 12.54
N GLY A 10 3.84 -1.18 13.43
CA GLY A 10 5.27 -1.51 13.30
C GLY A 10 5.62 -2.29 12.04
N LEU A 11 4.71 -3.16 11.57
CA LEU A 11 4.85 -3.88 10.30
C LEU A 11 4.82 -2.94 9.07
N MET A 12 4.22 -1.76 9.17
CA MET A 12 4.17 -0.77 8.08
C MET A 12 5.24 0.33 8.26
N LEU A 13 5.47 0.78 9.50
CA LEU A 13 6.42 1.85 9.82
C LEU A 13 7.86 1.40 9.59
N VAL A 14 8.22 0.18 10.02
CA VAL A 14 9.58 -0.36 9.86
C VAL A 14 10.00 -0.41 8.38
N PRO A 15 9.21 -1.01 7.46
CA PRO A 15 9.58 -1.02 6.05
C PRO A 15 9.58 0.36 5.40
N LEU A 16 8.69 1.28 5.82
CA LEU A 16 8.68 2.65 5.26
C LEU A 16 9.90 3.45 5.72
N PHE A 17 10.31 3.31 6.97
CA PHE A 17 11.49 3.96 7.51
C PHE A 17 12.78 3.39 6.91
N LEU A 18 12.87 2.07 6.75
CA LEU A 18 13.97 1.43 6.04
C LEU A 18 14.03 1.88 4.57
N GLY A 19 12.89 1.91 3.89
CA GLY A 19 12.77 2.38 2.51
C GLY A 19 13.18 3.85 2.34
N ALA A 20 12.77 4.72 3.28
CA ALA A 20 13.16 6.12 3.29
C ALA A 20 14.67 6.30 3.51
N ILE A 21 15.28 5.57 4.45
CA ILE A 21 16.73 5.59 4.68
C ILE A 21 17.49 5.11 3.43
N ILE A 22 17.06 4.01 2.81
CA ILE A 22 17.67 3.50 1.58
C ILE A 22 17.56 4.53 0.44
N HIS A 23 16.43 5.21 0.33
CA HIS A 23 16.22 6.28 -0.65
C HIS A 23 17.12 7.51 -0.37
N THR A 24 17.31 7.87 0.90
CA THR A 24 18.15 9.01 1.31
C THR A 24 19.65 8.75 1.11
N PHE A 25 20.15 7.54 1.39
CA PHE A 25 21.59 7.23 1.28
C PHE A 25 22.02 6.74 -0.10
N ALA A 26 21.10 6.25 -0.94
CA ALA A 26 21.40 5.76 -2.28
C ALA A 26 20.34 6.18 -3.32
N PRO A 27 20.30 7.47 -3.74
CA PRO A 27 19.36 7.97 -4.75
C PRO A 27 19.56 7.32 -6.15
N LYS A 28 20.63 6.54 -6.34
CA LYS A 28 21.02 5.84 -7.57
C LYS A 28 20.81 4.31 -7.54
N SER A 29 20.24 3.74 -6.47
CA SER A 29 20.03 2.28 -6.40
C SER A 29 18.94 1.76 -7.34
N GLY A 30 18.01 2.61 -7.76
CA GLY A 30 17.05 2.24 -8.82
C GLY A 30 17.78 1.94 -10.13
N GLU A 31 18.71 2.79 -10.56
CA GLU A 31 19.47 2.65 -11.81
C GLU A 31 20.45 1.47 -11.78
N TYR A 32 21.02 1.14 -10.62
CA TYR A 32 21.98 0.03 -10.49
C TYR A 32 21.40 -1.36 -10.72
N PHE A 33 20.08 -1.54 -10.52
CA PHE A 33 19.42 -2.84 -10.68
C PHE A 33 18.68 -2.97 -12.04
N GLY A 34 18.69 -1.90 -12.86
CA GLY A 34 18.56 -1.81 -14.33
C GLY A 34 17.37 -2.44 -15.07
N SER A 35 16.70 -3.43 -14.51
CA SER A 35 15.80 -4.32 -15.23
C SER A 35 14.39 -4.24 -14.62
N PHE A 36 13.92 -5.27 -13.94
CA PHE A 36 12.59 -5.30 -13.31
C PHE A 36 12.44 -4.30 -12.15
N THR A 37 13.48 -4.16 -11.32
CA THR A 37 13.45 -3.31 -10.12
C THR A 37 13.44 -1.81 -10.45
N ASN A 38 14.09 -1.35 -11.52
CA ASN A 38 14.00 0.06 -11.95
C ASN A 38 12.60 0.38 -12.49
N GLY A 39 12.02 -0.53 -13.29
CA GLY A 39 10.65 -0.40 -13.79
C GLY A 39 9.60 -0.36 -12.67
N LEU A 40 9.82 -1.09 -11.58
CA LEU A 40 8.96 -1.04 -10.39
C LEU A 40 9.20 0.18 -9.49
N MET A 41 10.43 0.71 -9.45
CA MET A 41 10.80 1.83 -8.57
C MET A 41 10.49 3.20 -9.22
N THR A 42 10.65 3.32 -10.53
CA THR A 42 10.26 4.51 -11.33
C THR A 42 8.78 4.44 -11.72
N GLY A 43 8.30 3.23 -12.04
CA GLY A 43 6.88 2.96 -12.27
C GLY A 43 6.19 2.56 -10.98
N THR A 44 5.83 3.54 -10.15
CA THR A 44 4.93 3.27 -9.01
C THR A 44 3.58 2.72 -9.47
N VAL A 45 3.19 2.96 -10.73
CA VAL A 45 1.93 2.50 -11.33
C VAL A 45 1.82 0.96 -11.39
N PRO A 46 2.78 0.18 -11.93
CA PRO A 46 2.68 -1.28 -11.94
C PRO A 46 2.65 -1.93 -10.55
N ILE A 47 3.39 -1.41 -9.57
CA ILE A 47 3.32 -1.94 -8.19
C ILE A 47 1.97 -1.62 -7.54
N LEU A 48 1.42 -0.42 -7.77
CA LEU A 48 0.07 -0.09 -7.33
C LEU A 48 -0.97 -0.97 -8.03
N ALA A 49 -0.82 -1.22 -9.33
CA ALA A 49 -1.73 -2.05 -10.12
C ALA A 49 -1.83 -3.47 -9.57
N VAL A 50 -0.72 -4.13 -9.22
CA VAL A 50 -0.76 -5.47 -8.61
C VAL A 50 -1.34 -5.44 -7.19
N CYS A 51 -1.03 -4.41 -6.40
CA CYS A 51 -1.64 -4.25 -5.07
C CYS A 51 -3.16 -4.11 -5.17
N PHE A 52 -3.66 -3.28 -6.09
CA PHE A 52 -5.10 -3.12 -6.34
C PHE A 52 -5.73 -4.38 -6.93
N PHE A 53 -5.03 -5.08 -7.82
CA PHE A 53 -5.50 -6.33 -8.40
C PHE A 53 -5.63 -7.43 -7.34
N CYS A 54 -4.62 -7.63 -6.49
CA CYS A 54 -4.67 -8.60 -5.40
C CYS A 54 -5.74 -8.23 -4.36
N MET A 55 -5.85 -6.96 -3.99
CA MET A 55 -6.93 -6.49 -3.12
C MET A 55 -8.30 -6.79 -3.75
N GLY A 56 -8.48 -6.49 -5.04
CA GLY A 56 -9.71 -6.72 -5.79
C GLY A 56 -10.07 -8.20 -5.96
N ALA A 57 -9.09 -9.05 -6.26
CA ALA A 57 -9.26 -10.49 -6.41
C ALA A 57 -9.66 -11.19 -5.09
N GLY A 58 -9.24 -10.64 -3.95
CA GLY A 58 -9.63 -11.11 -2.63
C GLY A 58 -11.03 -10.65 -2.19
N ILE A 59 -11.68 -9.74 -2.92
CA ILE A 59 -13.02 -9.27 -2.57
C ILE A 59 -14.05 -10.34 -2.92
N ASN A 60 -14.57 -10.99 -1.87
CA ASN A 60 -15.71 -11.87 -1.99
C ASN A 60 -16.97 -11.05 -2.34
N ILE A 61 -17.62 -11.33 -3.48
CA ILE A 61 -18.85 -10.66 -3.96
C ILE A 61 -19.95 -10.55 -2.88
N LYS A 62 -20.06 -11.56 -2.00
CA LYS A 62 -20.99 -11.55 -0.86
C LYS A 62 -20.60 -10.56 0.24
N ALA A 63 -19.30 -10.38 0.50
CA ALA A 63 -18.80 -9.40 1.45
C ALA A 63 -18.86 -7.98 0.88
N THR A 64 -18.68 -7.82 -0.44
CA THR A 64 -18.71 -6.54 -1.16
C THR A 64 -19.91 -5.68 -0.79
N GLY A 65 -21.12 -6.26 -0.70
CA GLY A 65 -22.34 -5.51 -0.36
C GLY A 65 -22.27 -4.87 1.03
N THR A 66 -21.75 -5.59 2.03
CA THR A 66 -21.61 -5.09 3.40
C THR A 66 -20.50 -4.04 3.50
N VAL A 67 -19.37 -4.24 2.80
CA VAL A 67 -18.27 -3.28 2.77
C VAL A 67 -18.69 -2.00 2.03
N LEU A 68 -19.43 -2.13 0.94
CA LEU A 68 -19.92 -1.00 0.14
C LEU A 68 -20.98 -0.18 0.89
N ARG A 69 -21.88 -0.79 1.68
CA ARG A 69 -22.77 -0.02 2.57
C ARG A 69 -21.99 0.75 3.63
N LYS A 70 -21.02 0.12 4.30
CA LYS A 70 -20.21 0.79 5.34
C LYS A 70 -19.37 1.94 4.77
N SER A 71 -18.59 1.67 3.72
CA SER A 71 -17.79 2.71 3.04
C SER A 71 -18.68 3.77 2.42
N GLY A 72 -19.81 3.37 1.81
CA GLY A 72 -20.77 4.29 1.22
C GLY A 72 -21.38 5.23 2.24
N THR A 73 -21.83 4.73 3.40
CA THR A 73 -22.33 5.61 4.48
C THR A 73 -21.23 6.56 4.96
N LEU A 74 -19.99 6.09 5.11
CA LEU A 74 -18.86 6.93 5.52
C LEU A 74 -18.59 8.07 4.53
N VAL A 75 -18.60 7.76 3.23
CA VAL A 75 -18.41 8.75 2.16
C VAL A 75 -19.58 9.73 2.11
N VAL A 76 -20.82 9.24 2.17
CA VAL A 76 -22.03 10.08 2.18
C VAL A 76 -22.04 11.01 3.38
N THR A 77 -21.72 10.53 4.58
CA THR A 77 -21.63 11.38 5.77
C THR A 77 -20.52 12.42 5.64
N LYS A 78 -19.36 12.08 5.05
CA LYS A 78 -18.30 13.06 4.78
C LYS A 78 -18.76 14.14 3.79
N ILE A 79 -19.44 13.77 2.70
CA ILE A 79 -19.91 14.72 1.69
C ILE A 79 -21.08 15.58 2.22
N LEU A 80 -21.91 15.02 3.10
CA LEU A 80 -23.05 15.74 3.66
C LEU A 80 -22.65 16.73 4.76
N VAL A 81 -21.58 16.43 5.51
CA VAL A 81 -21.10 17.27 6.62
C VAL A 81 -20.01 18.27 6.20
N ALA A 82 -19.32 18.01 5.08
CA ALA A 82 -18.36 18.91 4.46
C ALA A 82 -19.06 19.95 3.57
#